data_AF-A0A0F2TD94-F1
#
_entry.id   AF-A0A0F2TD94-F1
#
_cell.length_a   1.000
_cell.length_b   1.000
_cell.length_c   1.000
_cell.angle_alpha   90.00
_cell.angle_beta   90.00
_cell.angle_gamma   90.00
#
_symmetry.space_group_name_H-M   'P 1'
#
loop_
_entity.id
_entity.type
_entity.pdbx_description
1 polymer ?
#
loop_
_entity_poly.entity_id
_entity_poly.type
_entity_poly.pdbx_seq_one_letter_code
_entity_poly.pdbx_strand_id
1 'polypeptide(L)'
;MLHARIEDRGRHADYLLAAARARTAGRTPPARYRVRWRDEAGTFHSLSLPTAHLAAAVRVDIARGRAPLTLGDLVDRWSSLPVRSSRPGAPKFPNRRPLDRHVLPRLGRRLAITITRADVERLMSALRAEDQLSAATINSVLAALKRALEHAVRHGHVPSNPALGIRPLPRPA
;
A
#
# COMPACT_ATOMS: atom_id res chain seq x y z
N MET A 1 -14.65 -21.54 0.26
CA MET A 1 -13.97 -20.66 -0.71
C MET A 1 -14.79 -19.40 -0.87
N LEU A 2 -14.17 -18.21 -0.72
CA LEU A 2 -14.87 -16.94 -0.92
C LEU A 2 -15.04 -16.68 -2.43
N HIS A 3 -16.24 -16.28 -2.85
CA HIS A 3 -16.50 -15.92 -4.23
C HIS A 3 -16.25 -14.42 -4.46
N ALA A 4 -15.30 -14.09 -5.33
CA ALA A 4 -14.98 -12.73 -5.72
C ALA A 4 -15.19 -12.50 -7.23
N ARG A 5 -15.89 -11.42 -7.57
CA ARG A 5 -16.17 -11.01 -8.96
C ARG A 5 -15.51 -9.67 -9.27
N ILE A 6 -14.96 -9.55 -10.48
CA ILE A 6 -14.48 -8.27 -11.04
C ILE A 6 -15.59 -7.69 -11.91
N GLU A 7 -15.86 -6.41 -11.70
CA GLU A 7 -16.78 -5.57 -12.47
C GLU A 7 -15.95 -4.48 -13.17
N ASP A 8 -16.01 -4.44 -14.51
CA ASP A 8 -15.46 -3.35 -15.29
C ASP A 8 -16.53 -2.27 -15.48
N ARG A 9 -16.35 -1.11 -14.83
CA ARG A 9 -17.33 -0.02 -14.86
C ARG A 9 -17.18 0.89 -16.07
N GLY A 10 -16.32 0.57 -17.03
CA GLY A 10 -16.02 1.42 -18.19
C GLY A 10 -17.23 1.79 -19.05
N ARG A 11 -18.31 0.98 -19.01
CA ARG A 11 -19.58 1.25 -19.71
C ARG A 11 -20.70 1.72 -18.79
N HIS A 12 -20.44 1.84 -17.49
CA HIS A 12 -21.47 2.21 -16.54
C HIS A 12 -21.68 3.73 -16.58
N ALA A 13 -22.95 4.16 -16.65
CA ALA A 13 -23.30 5.58 -16.78
C ALA A 13 -22.80 6.42 -15.59
N ASP A 14 -22.87 5.89 -14.36
CA ASP A 14 -22.37 6.55 -13.15
C ASP A 14 -20.85 6.78 -13.22
N TYR A 15 -20.10 5.77 -13.66
CA TYR A 15 -18.65 5.86 -13.83
C TYR A 15 -18.28 6.87 -14.92
N LEU A 16 -18.93 6.82 -16.08
CA LEU A 16 -18.66 7.72 -17.20
C LEU A 16 -18.89 9.18 -16.79
N LEU A 17 -20.00 9.46 -16.11
CA LEU A 17 -20.32 10.79 -15.59
C LEU A 17 -19.28 11.26 -14.56
N ALA A 18 -18.92 10.42 -13.59
CA ALA A 18 -17.94 10.77 -12.57
C ALA A 18 -16.54 10.99 -13.16
N ALA A 19 -16.14 10.17 -14.14
CA ALA A 19 -14.88 10.33 -14.84
C ALA A 19 -14.84 11.60 -15.69
N ALA A 20 -15.93 11.95 -16.39
CA ALA A 20 -16.03 13.20 -17.14
C ALA A 20 -15.93 14.43 -16.23
N ARG A 21 -16.64 14.41 -15.08
CA ARG A 21 -16.55 15.48 -14.07
C ARG A 21 -15.15 15.64 -13.52
N ALA A 22 -14.48 14.54 -13.19
CA ALA A 22 -13.10 14.58 -12.69
C ALA A 22 -12.15 15.19 -13.71
N ARG A 23 -12.23 14.78 -14.99
CA ARG A 23 -11.41 15.33 -16.08
C ARG A 23 -11.64 16.82 -16.29
N THR A 24 -12.91 17.25 -16.32
CA THR A 24 -13.29 18.67 -16.46
C THR A 24 -12.71 19.51 -15.32
N ALA A 25 -12.67 18.96 -14.09
CA ALA A 25 -12.10 19.61 -12.93
C ALA A 25 -10.57 19.44 -12.77
N GLY A 26 -9.87 18.82 -13.72
CA GLY A 26 -8.43 18.53 -13.62
C GLY A 26 -8.05 17.54 -12.51
N ARG A 27 -9.01 16.73 -12.03
CA ARG A 27 -8.83 15.76 -10.95
C ARG A 27 -8.61 14.35 -11.50
N THR A 28 -7.97 13.49 -10.69
CA THR A 28 -7.83 12.07 -11.03
C THR A 28 -9.21 11.41 -11.08
N PRO A 29 -9.57 10.70 -12.18
CA PRO A 29 -10.82 9.97 -12.29
C PRO A 29 -10.97 8.87 -11.23
N PRO A 30 -12.20 8.47 -10.87
CA PRO A 30 -12.42 7.35 -9.98
C PRO A 30 -11.86 6.04 -10.59
N ALA A 31 -11.50 5.10 -9.71
CA ALA A 31 -10.95 3.81 -10.10
C ALA A 31 -11.90 2.97 -10.96
N ARG A 32 -11.51 2.54 -12.16
CA ARG A 32 -12.41 1.87 -13.13
C ARG A 32 -12.96 0.53 -12.66
N TYR A 33 -12.11 -0.34 -12.14
CA TYR A 33 -12.46 -1.72 -11.83
C TYR A 33 -12.99 -1.83 -10.41
N ARG A 34 -13.94 -2.72 -10.16
CA ARG A 34 -14.45 -3.00 -8.81
C ARG A 34 -14.42 -4.50 -8.55
N VAL A 35 -13.78 -4.91 -7.46
CA VAL A 35 -13.84 -6.28 -6.95
C VAL A 35 -14.90 -6.34 -5.87
N ARG A 36 -15.79 -7.32 -5.96
CA ARG A 36 -16.93 -7.53 -5.08
C ARG A 36 -16.84 -8.94 -4.51
N TRP A 37 -16.94 -9.09 -3.18
CA TRP A 37 -16.92 -10.41 -2.54
C TRP A 37 -17.79 -10.44 -1.29
N ARG A 38 -18.11 -11.65 -0.83
CA ARG A 38 -18.66 -11.88 0.50
C ARG A 38 -17.60 -12.53 1.37
N ASP A 39 -17.52 -12.14 2.63
CA ASP A 39 -16.68 -12.83 3.61
C ASP A 39 -17.39 -14.08 4.17
N GLU A 40 -16.74 -14.78 5.11
CA GLU A 40 -17.28 -15.98 5.75
C GLU A 40 -18.54 -15.71 6.58
N ALA A 41 -18.69 -14.47 7.09
CA ALA A 41 -19.88 -14.03 7.80
C ALA A 41 -21.02 -13.62 6.84
N GLY A 42 -20.81 -13.71 5.53
CA GLY A 42 -21.78 -13.30 4.51
C GLY A 42 -21.84 -11.78 4.27
N THR A 43 -20.99 -10.99 4.93
CA THR A 43 -20.92 -9.53 4.78
C THR A 43 -20.40 -9.18 3.40
N PHE A 44 -21.07 -8.22 2.76
CA PHE A 44 -20.73 -7.79 1.42
C PHE A 44 -19.60 -6.75 1.45
N HIS A 45 -18.53 -7.01 0.70
CA HIS A 45 -17.38 -6.12 0.56
C HIS A 45 -17.19 -5.69 -0.90
N SER A 46 -16.65 -4.49 -1.08
CA SER A 46 -16.22 -4.03 -2.39
C SER A 46 -14.98 -3.17 -2.34
N LEU A 47 -14.13 -3.30 -3.35
CA LEU A 47 -12.90 -2.53 -3.52
C LEU A 47 -12.78 -2.04 -4.95
N SER A 48 -12.62 -0.73 -5.13
CA SER A 48 -12.38 -0.15 -6.46
C SER A 48 -10.88 0.03 -6.72
N LEU A 49 -10.42 -0.39 -7.90
CA LEU A 49 -9.01 -0.43 -8.30
C LEU A 49 -8.80 0.23 -9.67
N PRO A 50 -7.69 0.95 -9.86
CA PRO A 50 -7.48 1.73 -11.07
C PRO A 50 -7.21 0.87 -12.31
N THR A 51 -6.64 -0.33 -12.14
CA THR A 51 -6.22 -1.20 -13.26
C THR A 51 -6.79 -2.62 -13.12
N ALA A 52 -6.98 -3.28 -14.27
CA ALA A 52 -7.45 -4.66 -14.35
C ALA A 52 -6.49 -5.64 -13.65
N HIS A 53 -5.17 -5.39 -13.76
CA HIS A 53 -4.14 -6.20 -13.13
C HIS A 53 -4.28 -6.24 -11.61
N LEU A 54 -4.49 -5.08 -10.96
CA LEU A 54 -4.71 -5.02 -9.52
C LEU A 54 -6.03 -5.72 -9.13
N ALA A 55 -7.09 -5.54 -9.92
CA ALA A 55 -8.36 -6.22 -9.68
C ALA A 55 -8.23 -7.75 -9.77
N ALA A 56 -7.45 -8.25 -10.72
CA ALA A 56 -7.13 -9.67 -10.84
C ALA A 56 -6.34 -10.18 -9.62
N ALA A 57 -5.32 -9.45 -9.18
CA ALA A 57 -4.53 -9.81 -8.00
C ALA A 57 -5.41 -9.90 -6.74
N VAL A 58 -6.24 -8.89 -6.48
CA VAL A 58 -7.17 -8.90 -5.33
C VAL A 58 -8.16 -10.06 -5.42
N ARG A 59 -8.78 -10.29 -6.59
CA ARG A 59 -9.72 -11.41 -6.75
C ARG A 59 -9.07 -12.74 -6.38
N VAL A 60 -7.84 -12.95 -6.82
CA VAL A 60 -7.06 -14.16 -6.54
C VAL A 60 -6.75 -14.31 -5.05
N ASP A 61 -6.41 -13.23 -4.35
CA ASP A 61 -6.18 -13.26 -2.91
C ASP A 61 -7.47 -13.54 -2.13
N ILE A 62 -8.58 -12.90 -2.50
CA ILE A 62 -9.87 -13.19 -1.87
C ILE A 62 -10.28 -14.65 -2.07
N ALA A 63 -10.10 -15.21 -3.27
CA ALA A 63 -10.40 -16.62 -3.53
C ALA A 63 -9.58 -17.57 -2.64
N ARG A 64 -8.42 -17.13 -2.16
CA ARG A 64 -7.54 -17.84 -1.21
C ARG A 64 -7.83 -17.49 0.26
N GLY A 65 -8.91 -16.77 0.55
CA GLY A 65 -9.28 -16.35 1.91
C GLY A 65 -8.43 -15.20 2.46
N ARG A 66 -7.68 -14.47 1.61
CA ARG A 66 -6.85 -13.35 2.05
C ARG A 66 -7.47 -12.02 1.67
N ALA A 67 -7.97 -11.31 2.68
CA ALA A 67 -8.44 -9.94 2.50
C ALA A 67 -7.25 -9.00 2.19
N PRO A 68 -7.43 -8.00 1.30
CA PRO A 68 -6.47 -6.92 1.10
C PRO A 68 -6.16 -6.21 2.43
N LEU A 69 -4.88 -6.01 2.70
CA LEU A 69 -4.42 -5.35 3.92
C LEU A 69 -4.30 -3.84 3.73
N THR A 70 -4.61 -3.08 4.78
CA THR A 70 -4.14 -1.70 4.86
C THR A 70 -2.63 -1.66 5.06
N LEU A 71 -2.00 -0.51 4.80
CA LEU A 71 -0.58 -0.36 5.11
C LEU A 71 -0.31 -0.51 6.61
N GLY A 72 -1.23 -0.07 7.47
CA GLY A 72 -1.17 -0.29 8.91
C GLY A 72 -1.09 -1.78 9.25
N ASP A 73 -2.08 -2.56 8.81
CA ASP A 73 -2.13 -4.01 9.08
C ASP A 73 -0.90 -4.74 8.54
N LEU A 74 -0.40 -4.31 7.37
CA LEU A 74 0.81 -4.85 6.76
C LEU A 74 2.04 -4.54 7.62
N VAL A 75 2.18 -3.30 8.10
CA VAL A 75 3.28 -2.89 8.99
C VAL A 75 3.20 -3.64 10.32
N ASP A 76 2.01 -3.82 10.88
CA ASP A 76 1.80 -4.61 12.10
C ASP A 76 2.31 -6.04 11.91
N ARG A 77 1.86 -6.75 10.85
CA ARG A 77 2.33 -8.11 10.52
C ARG A 77 3.82 -8.19 10.25
N TRP A 78 4.38 -7.22 9.54
CA TRP A 78 5.82 -7.17 9.27
C TRP A 78 6.63 -7.00 10.56
N SER A 79 6.18 -6.12 11.45
CA SER A 79 6.87 -5.80 12.71
C SER A 79 6.73 -6.89 13.76
N SER A 80 5.70 -7.75 13.67
CA SER A 80 5.51 -8.89 14.59
C SER A 80 6.39 -10.10 14.28
N LEU A 81 7.13 -10.08 13.17
CA LEU A 81 7.98 -11.19 12.77
C LEU A 81 9.46 -10.87 13.01
N PRO A 82 10.24 -11.78 13.61
CA PRO A 82 11.64 -11.54 13.86
C PRO A 82 12.43 -11.47 12.55
N VAL A 83 13.42 -10.58 12.52
CA VAL A 83 14.42 -10.51 11.47
C VAL A 83 15.28 -11.77 11.58
N ARG A 84 15.42 -12.51 10.47
CA ARG A 84 16.34 -13.66 10.41
C ARG A 84 17.74 -13.18 10.75
N SER A 85 18.29 -13.72 11.83
CA SER A 85 19.65 -13.46 12.31
C SER A 85 20.39 -14.78 12.39
N SER A 86 21.57 -14.86 11.77
CA SER A 86 22.43 -16.04 11.87
C SER A 86 23.22 -16.08 13.19
N ARG A 87 23.11 -15.04 14.02
CA ARG A 87 23.80 -14.95 15.32
C ARG A 87 22.92 -15.49 16.46
N PRO A 88 23.48 -16.29 17.38
CA PRO A 88 22.80 -16.66 18.63
C PRO A 88 22.39 -15.42 19.42
N GLY A 89 21.20 -15.43 20.00
CA GLY A 89 20.70 -14.36 20.85
C GLY A 89 19.19 -14.15 20.73
N ALA A 90 18.69 -13.15 21.46
CA ALA A 90 17.27 -12.80 21.45
C ALA A 90 16.80 -12.39 20.03
N PRO A 91 15.58 -12.79 19.62
CA PRO A 91 15.03 -12.42 18.33
C PRO A 91 14.93 -10.90 18.19
N LYS A 92 15.46 -10.36 17.10
CA LYS A 92 15.40 -8.93 16.80
C LYS A 92 14.21 -8.63 15.91
N PHE A 93 13.39 -7.66 16.28
CA PHE A 93 12.24 -7.24 15.48
C PHE A 93 12.57 -6.03 14.60
N PRO A 94 11.92 -5.88 13.45
CA PRO A 94 12.07 -4.68 12.64
C PRO A 94 11.62 -3.43 13.40
N ASN A 95 12.41 -2.35 13.29
CA ASN A 95 12.04 -1.07 13.89
C ASN A 95 10.91 -0.41 13.09
N ARG A 96 9.68 -0.42 13.64
CA ARG A 96 8.49 0.24 13.06
C ARG A 96 8.33 1.71 13.43
N ARG A 97 9.08 2.23 14.40
CA ARG A 97 8.92 3.62 14.90
C ARG A 97 8.94 4.70 13.80
N PRO A 98 9.83 4.64 12.78
CA PRO A 98 9.80 5.62 11.70
C PRO A 98 8.49 5.59 10.89
N LEU A 99 7.90 4.40 10.73
CA LEU A 99 6.63 4.22 10.03
C LEU A 99 5.47 4.76 10.85
N ASP A 100 5.42 4.42 12.14
CA ASP A 100 4.38 4.90 13.06
C ASP A 100 4.30 6.42 13.09
N ARG A 101 5.45 7.10 13.11
CA ARG A 101 5.51 8.57 13.22
C ARG A 101 5.24 9.29 11.89
N HIS A 102 5.76 8.78 10.78
CA HIS A 102 5.80 9.56 9.53
C HIS A 102 4.95 8.99 8.40
N VAL A 103 4.68 7.68 8.41
CA VAL A 103 4.01 6.98 7.29
C VAL A 103 2.56 6.65 7.63
N LEU A 104 2.33 5.97 8.75
CA LEU A 104 1.00 5.50 9.14
C LEU A 104 -0.03 6.63 9.33
N PRO A 105 0.32 7.82 9.85
CA PRO A 105 -0.63 8.93 9.95
C PRO A 105 -1.19 9.40 8.60
N ARG A 106 -0.44 9.17 7.50
CA ARG A 106 -0.79 9.63 6.15
C ARG A 106 -1.34 8.52 5.27
N LEU A 107 -0.71 7.34 5.32
CA LEU A 107 -0.96 6.23 4.42
C LEU A 107 -1.46 4.97 5.13
N GLY A 108 -1.48 4.93 6.46
CA GLY A 108 -1.78 3.72 7.24
C GLY A 108 -3.15 3.12 6.94
N ARG A 109 -4.17 3.97 6.72
CA ARG A 109 -5.53 3.54 6.39
C ARG A 109 -5.73 3.17 4.91
N ARG A 110 -4.74 3.45 4.05
CA ARG A 110 -4.82 3.09 2.63
C ARG A 110 -4.47 1.63 2.44
N LEU A 111 -5.12 0.99 1.48
CA LEU A 111 -4.79 -0.38 1.09
C LEU A 111 -3.39 -0.44 0.50
N ALA A 112 -2.58 -1.36 0.98
CA ALA A 112 -1.17 -1.49 0.59
C ALA A 112 -1.02 -1.71 -0.93
N ILE A 113 -1.90 -2.51 -1.53
CA ILE A 113 -1.92 -2.78 -2.97
C ILE A 113 -2.21 -1.55 -3.85
N THR A 114 -2.72 -0.47 -3.26
CA THR A 114 -3.03 0.79 -3.97
C THR A 114 -1.95 1.86 -3.81
N ILE A 115 -0.90 1.58 -3.04
CA ILE A 115 0.20 2.53 -2.84
C ILE A 115 1.09 2.50 -4.09
N THR A 116 1.26 3.66 -4.70
CA THR A 116 2.05 3.84 -5.91
C THR A 116 3.43 4.42 -5.59
N ARG A 117 4.38 4.36 -6.54
CA ARG A 117 5.66 5.05 -6.41
C ARG A 117 5.47 6.56 -6.19
N ALA A 118 4.55 7.17 -6.93
CA ALA A 118 4.22 8.58 -6.78
C ALA A 118 3.69 8.95 -5.37
N ASP A 119 2.96 8.03 -4.72
CA ASP A 119 2.56 8.22 -3.32
C ASP A 119 3.76 8.28 -2.37
N VAL A 120 4.75 7.41 -2.60
CA VAL A 120 5.97 7.37 -1.78
C VAL A 120 6.84 8.59 -2.07
N GLU A 121 6.97 9.04 -3.32
CA GLU A 121 7.69 10.26 -3.67
C GLU A 121 7.05 11.51 -3.07
N ARG A 122 5.71 11.60 -3.07
CA ARG A 122 4.97 12.66 -2.39
C ARG A 122 5.20 12.64 -0.89
N LEU A 123 5.16 11.46 -0.27
CA LEU A 123 5.48 11.30 1.15
C LEU A 123 6.89 11.82 1.44
N MET A 124 7.88 11.42 0.65
CA MET A 124 9.27 11.85 0.82
C MET A 124 9.42 13.37 0.63
N SER A 125 8.72 13.95 -0.33
CA SER A 125 8.72 15.40 -0.58
C SER A 125 8.08 16.16 0.58
N ALA A 126 6.97 15.65 1.13
CA ALA A 126 6.32 16.22 2.31
C ALA A 126 7.24 16.17 3.54
N LEU A 127 7.92 15.03 3.77
CA LEU A 127 8.87 14.91 4.88
C LEU A 127 10.09 15.81 4.72
N ARG A 128 10.52 16.11 3.49
CA ARG A 128 11.58 17.09 3.22
C ARG A 128 11.16 18.53 3.48
N ALA A 129 9.89 18.84 3.25
CA ALA A 129 9.31 20.15 3.52
C ALA A 129 9.02 20.38 5.01
N GLU A 130 9.10 19.34 5.85
CA GLU A 130 9.07 19.48 7.30
C GLU A 130 10.46 19.95 7.79
N ASP A 131 10.56 21.23 8.17
CA ASP A 131 11.81 21.94 8.54
C ASP A 131 12.62 21.33 9.71
N GLN A 132 12.14 20.23 10.32
CA GLN A 132 12.73 19.59 11.49
C GLN A 132 13.30 18.20 11.22
N LEU A 133 13.20 17.68 9.98
CA LEU A 133 13.66 16.32 9.67
C LEU A 133 15.00 16.31 8.94
N SER A 134 16.00 15.70 9.59
CA SER A 134 17.28 15.42 8.94
C SER A 134 17.14 14.44 7.78
N ALA A 135 18.04 14.54 6.80
CA ALA A 135 18.14 13.58 5.70
C ALA A 135 18.31 12.13 6.21
N ALA A 136 18.99 11.93 7.34
CA ALA A 136 19.15 10.63 7.97
C ALA A 136 17.81 10.06 8.46
N THR A 137 16.97 10.88 9.09
CA THR A 137 15.64 10.48 9.56
C THR A 137 14.75 10.08 8.38
N ILE A 138 14.71 10.90 7.34
CA ILE A 138 13.92 10.64 6.12
C ILE A 138 14.39 9.35 5.43
N ASN A 139 15.70 9.13 5.35
CA ASN A 139 16.28 7.89 4.82
C ASN A 139 15.91 6.66 5.66
N SER A 140 15.84 6.80 6.99
CA SER A 140 15.39 5.73 7.90
C SER A 140 13.93 5.37 7.67
N VAL A 141 13.06 6.37 7.47
CA VAL A 141 11.65 6.18 7.09
C VAL A 141 11.55 5.41 5.77
N LEU A 142 12.27 5.85 4.73
CA LEU A 142 12.26 5.19 3.42
C LEU A 142 12.76 3.74 3.52
N ALA A 143 13.83 3.48 4.27
CA ALA A 143 14.38 2.15 4.44
C ALA A 143 13.42 1.21 5.17
N ALA A 144 12.77 1.68 6.23
CA ALA A 144 11.75 0.90 6.94
C ALA A 144 10.57 0.57 6.02
N LEU A 145 10.10 1.54 5.23
CA LEU A 145 8.98 1.37 4.33
C LEU A 145 9.31 0.37 3.21
N LYS A 146 10.51 0.46 2.63
CA LYS A 146 11.01 -0.51 1.64
C LYS A 146 10.97 -1.93 2.19
N ARG A 147 11.45 -2.14 3.42
CA ARG A 147 11.49 -3.47 4.05
C ARG A 147 10.10 -4.04 4.34
N ALA A 148 9.17 -3.20 4.81
CA ALA A 148 7.78 -3.60 5.03
C ALA A 148 7.09 -4.02 3.71
N LEU A 149 7.27 -3.23 2.65
CA LEU A 149 6.70 -3.53 1.33
C LEU A 149 7.36 -4.74 0.67
N GLU A 150 8.66 -4.96 0.85
CA GLU A 150 9.33 -6.19 0.42
C GLU A 150 8.76 -7.43 1.12
N HIS A 151 8.48 -7.33 2.41
CA HIS A 151 7.79 -8.41 3.14
C HIS A 151 6.42 -8.69 2.53
N ALA A 152 5.65 -7.64 2.22
CA ALA A 152 4.35 -7.79 1.57
C ALA A 152 4.42 -8.43 0.18
N VAL A 153 5.43 -8.08 -0.62
CA VAL A 153 5.67 -8.72 -1.93
C VAL A 153 6.00 -10.21 -1.76
N ARG A 154 6.90 -10.56 -0.84
CA ARG A 154 7.27 -11.98 -0.58
C ARG A 154 6.09 -12.83 -0.14
N HIS A 155 5.12 -12.26 0.56
CA HIS A 155 3.92 -12.96 1.01
C HIS A 155 2.71 -12.76 0.09
N GLY A 156 2.90 -12.11 -1.07
CA GLY A 156 1.87 -11.95 -2.09
C GLY A 156 0.75 -10.97 -1.76
N HIS A 157 0.94 -10.08 -0.77
CA HIS A 157 -0.06 -9.05 -0.41
C HIS A 157 -0.04 -7.84 -1.36
N VAL A 158 1.10 -7.60 -2.02
CA VAL A 158 1.28 -6.50 -2.99
C VAL A 158 2.07 -7.07 -4.17
N PRO A 159 1.73 -6.74 -5.43
CA PRO A 159 2.39 -7.32 -6.61
C PRO A 159 3.84 -6.84 -6.80
N SER A 160 4.18 -5.64 -6.33
CA SER A 160 5.53 -5.07 -6.43
C SER A 160 5.78 -4.04 -5.33
N ASN A 161 7.06 -3.75 -5.05
CA ASN A 161 7.41 -2.75 -4.04
C ASN A 161 7.46 -1.34 -4.67
N PRO A 162 6.50 -0.43 -4.36
CA PRO A 162 6.49 0.92 -4.93
C PRO A 162 7.65 1.80 -4.43
N ALA A 163 8.25 1.48 -3.28
CA ALA A 163 9.38 2.21 -2.74
C ALA A 163 10.71 1.80 -3.39
N LEU A 164 10.75 0.71 -4.16
CA LEU A 164 11.94 0.26 -4.85
C LEU A 164 12.33 1.26 -5.96
N GLY A 165 13.63 1.55 -6.07
CA GLY A 165 14.18 2.52 -7.02
C GLY A 165 14.17 3.98 -6.54
N ILE A 166 13.46 4.30 -5.46
CA ILE A 166 13.48 5.66 -4.89
C ILE A 166 14.84 5.89 -4.24
N ARG A 167 15.56 6.92 -4.72
CA ARG A 167 16.90 7.26 -4.24
C ARG A 167 16.83 7.89 -2.84
N PRO A 168 17.70 7.48 -1.90
CA PRO A 168 17.83 8.15 -0.61
C PRO A 168 18.36 9.58 -0.80
N LEU A 169 18.09 10.43 0.19
CA LEU A 169 18.69 11.76 0.28
C LEU A 169 20.20 11.66 0.50
N PRO A 170 21.01 12.54 -0.10
CA PRO A 170 22.42 12.66 0.25
C PRO A 170 22.54 13.01 1.74
N ARG A 171 23.50 12.40 2.42
CA ARG A 171 23.82 12.81 3.79
C ARG A 171 24.67 14.09 3.70
N PRO A 172 24.42 15.10 4.55
CA PRO A 172 25.36 16.20 4.68
C PRO A 172 26.73 15.63 5.10
N ALA A 173 27.79 16.21 4.52
CA ALA A 173 29.18 15.84 4.79
C ALA A 173 29.55 16.10 6.25
#